data_AF-A0A920JXT5-F1
#
_entry.id   AF-A0A920JXT5-F1
#
_cell.length_a   1.000
_cell.length_b   1.000
_cell.length_c   1.000
_cell.angle_alpha   90.00
_cell.angle_beta   90.00
_cell.angle_gamma   90.00
#
_symmetry.space_group_name_H-M   'P 1'
#
loop_
_entity.id
_entity.type
_entity.pdbx_description
1 polymer ?
#
loop_
_entity_poly.entity_id
_entity_poly.type
_entity_poly.pdbx_seq_one_letter_code
_entity_poly.pdbx_strand_id
1 'polypeptide(L)' 'MARGVNKVILVGNCGQDPETRVIPSTGASVTNLSVATSESWKDKVTGDQQERTEWHRVVFFQQVGRDCR' A
#
# COMPACT_ATOMS: atom_id res chain seq x y z
N MET A 1 -21.90 12.89 11.65
CA MET A 1 -21.16 13.72 10.65
C MET A 1 -19.67 13.60 10.97
N ALA A 2 -18.89 12.99 10.08
CA ALA A 2 -17.45 12.82 10.31
C ALA A 2 -16.75 14.19 10.37
N ARG A 3 -15.84 14.39 11.32
CA ARG A 3 -15.23 15.69 11.66
C ARG A 3 -13.86 15.92 10.99
N GLY A 4 -13.60 15.31 9.83
CA GLY A 4 -12.34 15.47 9.10
C GLY A 4 -12.23 14.61 7.84
N VAL A 5 -11.18 14.84 7.06
CA VAL A 5 -10.87 14.07 5.84
C VAL A 5 -9.59 13.27 6.09
N ASN A 6 -9.67 11.96 5.93
CA ASN A 6 -8.51 11.08 5.84
C ASN A 6 -8.49 10.49 4.42
N LYS A 7 -7.53 10.92 3.60
CA LYS A 7 -7.36 10.48 2.22
C LYS A 7 -5.88 10.27 1.94
N VAL A 8 -5.55 9.11 1.39
CA VAL A 8 -4.20 8.78 0.92
C VAL A 8 -4.32 8.33 -0.54
N ILE A 9 -3.43 8.82 -1.40
CA ILE A 9 -3.29 8.41 -2.80
C ILE A 9 -1.87 7.85 -2.93
N LEU A 10 -1.75 6.58 -3.32
CA LEU A 10 -0.47 5.89 -3.49
C LEU A 10 -0.32 5.44 -4.94
N VAL A 11 0.88 5.63 -5.49
CA VAL A 11 1.29 5.10 -6.79
C VAL A 11 2.66 4.46 -6.59
N GLY A 12 2.76 3.18 -6.89
CA GLY A 12 3.96 2.40 -6.61
C GLY A 12 3.84 0.98 -7.14
N ASN A 13 4.82 0.16 -6.78
CA ASN A 13 4.91 -1.23 -7.24
C ASN A 13 4.50 -2.20 -6.14
N CYS A 14 3.81 -3.29 -6.50
CA CYS A 14 3.52 -4.36 -5.55
C CYS A 14 4.79 -5.19 -5.30
N GLY A 15 5.16 -5.39 -4.04
CA GLY A 15 6.35 -6.18 -3.68
C GLY A 15 6.14 -7.68 -3.71
N GLN A 16 4.88 -8.13 -3.69
CA GLN A 16 4.49 -9.54 -3.73
C GLN A 16 3.05 -9.64 -4.25
N ASP A 17 2.67 -10.87 -4.61
CA ASP A 17 1.30 -11.17 -5.03
C ASP A 17 0.29 -10.87 -3.91
N PRO A 18 -0.95 -10.51 -4.25
CA PRO A 18 -1.99 -10.22 -3.26
C PRO A 18 -2.30 -11.39 -2.34
N GLU A 19 -2.21 -11.19 -1.02
CA GLU A 19 -2.57 -12.23 -0.05
C GLU A 19 -4.03 -12.06 0.39
N THR A 20 -4.92 -12.93 -0.10
CA THR A 20 -6.33 -12.94 0.29
C THR A 20 -6.61 -13.97 1.38
N ARG A 21 -7.20 -13.52 2.49
CA ARG A 21 -7.65 -14.35 3.61
C ARG A 21 -9.16 -14.21 3.79
N VAL A 22 -9.85 -15.32 4.00
CA VAL A 22 -11.28 -15.34 4.34
C VAL A 22 -11.41 -15.49 5.85
N ILE A 23 -12.12 -14.55 6.48
CA ILE A 23 -12.37 -14.58 7.93
C ILE A 23 -13.57 -15.51 8.19
N PRO A 24 -13.39 -16.69 8.83
CA PRO A 24 -14.44 -17.71 8.93
C PRO A 24 -15.68 -17.25 9.72
N SER A 25 -15.51 -16.36 10.69
CA SER A 25 -16.61 -15.91 11.58
C SER A 25 -17.60 -14.95 10.89
N THR A 26 -17.15 -14.24 9.86
CA THR A 26 -17.94 -13.19 9.19
C THR A 26 -18.12 -13.45 7.69
N GLY A 27 -17.44 -14.45 7.13
CA GLY A 27 -17.42 -14.72 5.69
C GLY A 27 -16.75 -13.63 4.84
N ALA A 28 -16.12 -12.64 5.50
CA ALA A 28 -15.50 -11.51 4.83
C ALA A 28 -14.15 -11.89 4.24
N SER A 29 -13.91 -11.51 2.98
CA SER A 29 -12.59 -11.57 2.36
C SER A 29 -11.79 -10.30 2.69
N VAL A 30 -10.55 -10.48 3.09
CA VAL A 30 -9.58 -9.42 3.33
C VAL A 30 -8.33 -9.70 2.50
N THR A 31 -7.93 -8.73 1.68
CA THR A 31 -6.76 -8.85 0.81
C THR A 31 -5.70 -7.85 1.25
N ASN A 32 -4.47 -8.32 1.46
CA ASN A 32 -3.33 -7.50 1.84
C ASN A 32 -2.39 -7.32 0.64
N LEU A 33 -1.98 -6.07 0.38
CA LEU A 33 -0.92 -5.71 -0.56
C LEU A 33 0.23 -5.02 0.18
N SER A 34 1.45 -5.22 -0.32
CA SER A 34 2.62 -4.42 0.04
C SER A 34 3.01 -3.56 -1.16
N VAL A 35 2.99 -2.24 -1.01
CA VAL A 35 3.28 -1.27 -2.08
C VAL A 35 4.56 -0.51 -1.76
N ALA A 36 5.54 -0.59 -2.65
CA ALA A 36 6.78 0.19 -2.60
C ALA A 36 6.61 1.52 -3.34
N THR A 37 6.99 2.61 -2.69
CA THR A 37 7.12 3.94 -3.30
C THR A 37 8.55 4.44 -3.07
N SER A 38 9.26 4.81 -4.14
CA SER A 38 10.62 5.36 -4.05
C SER A 38 10.60 6.87 -4.28
N GLU A 39 11.38 7.59 -3.48
CA GLU A 39 11.76 8.97 -3.74
C GLU A 39 13.26 9.03 -3.98
N SER A 40 13.68 9.67 -5.07
CA SER A 40 15.08 9.96 -5.36
C SER A 40 15.35 11.46 -5.28
N TRP A 41 16.38 11.83 -4.53
CA TRP A 41 16.80 13.22 -4.41
C TRP A 41 18.31 13.33 -4.40
N LYS A 42 18.81 14.52 -4.74
CA LYS A 42 20.24 14.83 -4.65
C LYS A 42 20.56 15.37 -3.26
N ASP A 43 21.47 14.72 -2.55
CA ASP A 43 21.94 15.21 -1.26
C ASP A 43 22.66 16.56 -1.43
N LYS A 44 22.32 17.55 -0.61
CA LYS A 44 22.86 18.91 -0.72
C LYS A 44 24.28 19.05 -0.17
N VAL A 45 24.72 18.11 0.66
CA VAL A 45 26.04 18.13 1.31
C VAL A 45 27.04 17.31 0.51
N THR A 46 26.67 16.07 0.12
CA THR A 46 27.59 15.17 -0.60
C THR A 46 27.48 15.29 -2.11
N GLY A 47 26.33 15.75 -2.63
CA GLY A 47 26.07 15.83 -4.07
C GLY A 47 25.69 14.48 -4.70
N ASP A 48 25.59 13.41 -3.91
CA ASP A 48 25.21 12.09 -4.40
C ASP A 48 23.70 11.98 -4.59
N GLN A 49 23.29 11.09 -5.50
CA GLN A 49 21.88 10.69 -5.59
C GLN A 49 21.56 9.68 -4.50
N GLN A 50 20.58 10.01 -3.68
CA GLN A 50 20.02 9.15 -2.65
C GLN A 50 18.66 8.63 -3.13
N GLU A 51 18.39 7.36 -2.87
CA GLU A 51 17.06 6.75 -3.07
C GLU A 51 16.56 6.24 -1.72
N ARG A 52 15.29 6.56 -1.42
CA ARG A 52 14.58 5.99 -0.26
C ARG A 52 13.30 5.35 -0.71
N THR A 53 13.16 4.06 -0.41
CA THR A 53 11.94 3.31 -0.63
C THR A 53 11.14 3.20 0.66
N GLU A 54 9.85 3.52 0.59
CA GLU A 54 8.88 3.32 1.65
C GLU A 54 7.92 2.20 1.28
N TRP A 55 7.59 1.38 2.28
CA TRP A 55 6.72 0.22 2.13
C TRP A 55 5.39 0.45 2.85
N HIS A 56 4.30 0.36 2.08
CA HIS A 56 2.95 0.61 2.54
C HIS A 56 2.16 -0.70 2.56
N ARG A 57 1.54 -1.00 3.70
CA ARG A 57 0.58 -2.11 3.80
C ARG A 57 -0.83 -1.61 3.48
N VAL A 58 -1.40 -2.07 2.38
CA VAL A 58 -2.76 -1.71 1.95
C VAL A 58 -3.69 -2.89 2.19
N VAL A 59 -4.85 -2.63 2.80
CA VAL A 59 -5.84 -3.65 3.13
C VAL A 59 -7.13 -3.36 2.39
N PHE A 60 -7.55 -4.29 1.55
CA PHE A 60 -8.84 -4.26 0.87
C PHE A 60 -9.84 -5.14 1.62
N PHE A 61 -11.04 -4.62 1.81
CA PHE A 61 -12.14 -5.34 2.43
C PHE A 61 -13.17 -5.74 1.35
N GLN A 62 -13.74 -6.93 1.51
CA GLN A 62 -14.86 -7.44 0.71
C GLN A 62 -14.54 -7.55 -0.81
N GLN A 63 -15.42 -7.05 -1.67
CA GLN A 63 -15.43 -7.33 -3.10
C GLN A 63 -14.17 -6.81 -3.82
N VAL A 64 -13.64 -5.65 -3.40
CA VAL A 64 -12.46 -5.04 -4.03
C VAL A 64 -11.23 -5.94 -3.91
N GLY A 65 -11.13 -6.74 -2.84
CA GLY A 65 -10.04 -7.70 -2.68
C GLY A 65 -10.06 -8.86 -3.68
N ARG A 66 -11.22 -9.21 -4.26
CA ARG A 66 -11.33 -10.30 -5.25
C ARG A 66 -10.80 -9.92 -6.64
N ASP A 67 -10.78 -8.62 -6.93
CA ASP A 67 -10.34 -8.07 -8.22
C ASP A 67 -8.82 -7.84 -8.25
N CYS A 68 -8.14 -7.94 -7.10
CA CYS A 68 -6.68 -8.02 -7.00
C CYS A 68 -6.20 -9.42 -7.42
N ARG A 69 -6.23 -9.71 -8.74
CA ARG A 69 -5.58 -10.88 -9.34
C ARG A 69 -4.21 -10.54 -9.89
#